data_AF-A0A2U0SHW5-F1
#
_entry.id   AF-A0A2U0SHW5-F1
#
_cell.length_a   1.000
_cell.length_b   1.000
_cell.length_c   1.000
_cell.angle_alpha   90.00
_cell.angle_beta   90.00
_cell.angle_gamma   90.00
#
_symmetry.space_group_name_H-M   'P 1'
#
loop_
_entity.id
_entity.type
_entity.pdbx_description
1 polymer ?
#
loop_
_entity_poly.entity_id
_entity_poly.type
_entity_poly.pdbx_seq_one_letter_code
_entity_poly.pdbx_strand_id
1 'polypeptide(L)'
;MSSDGLLGMRREAPVESATRLLQDKWPSLVMLTPESIGLPDDTGASLEFLAIVQSLSDAGFLSYEALVINPEGPVVIDAALTARGRAALALRESATH
;
A
#
# COMPACT_ATOMS: atom_id res chain seq x y z
N MET A 1 -19.74 -28.12 13.58
CA MET A 1 -19.80 -27.57 12.20
C MET A 1 -20.50 -26.22 12.33
N SER A 2 -19.94 -25.06 12.04
CA SER A 2 -18.78 -24.70 11.22
C SER A 2 -18.05 -23.51 11.84
N SER A 3 -16.73 -23.61 11.96
CA SER A 3 -15.79 -22.54 12.33
C SER A 3 -15.41 -21.62 11.14
N ASP A 4 -16.25 -21.59 10.11
CA ASP A 4 -15.92 -21.09 8.76
C ASP A 4 -16.17 -19.57 8.56
N GLY A 5 -16.82 -18.91 9.53
CA GLY A 5 -17.21 -17.50 9.43
C GLY A 5 -16.18 -16.48 9.91
N LEU A 6 -15.14 -16.90 10.64
CA LEU A 6 -14.15 -15.99 11.27
C LEU A 6 -12.90 -15.75 10.40
N LEU A 7 -12.86 -16.32 9.20
CA LEU A 7 -11.83 -16.09 8.18
C LEU A 7 -12.27 -15.05 7.12
N GLY A 8 -13.46 -14.47 7.28
CA GLY A 8 -13.92 -13.36 6.47
C GLY A 8 -13.04 -12.13 6.67
N MET A 9 -12.03 -12.00 5.81
CA MET A 9 -11.21 -10.80 5.61
C MET A 9 -10.42 -10.37 6.85
N ARG A 10 -9.27 -11.01 7.10
CA ARG A 10 -8.14 -10.23 7.64
C ARG A 10 -7.80 -9.17 6.59
N ARG A 11 -8.42 -8.01 6.67
CA ARG A 11 -8.05 -6.84 5.88
C ARG A 11 -6.61 -6.54 6.26
N GLU A 12 -5.69 -6.72 5.33
CA GLU A 12 -4.30 -6.33 5.56
C GLU A 12 -4.25 -4.84 5.87
N ALA A 13 -3.36 -4.48 6.79
CA ALA A 13 -3.16 -3.07 7.10
C ALA A 13 -2.80 -2.35 5.79
N PRO A 14 -3.38 -1.17 5.48
CA PRO A 14 -3.19 -0.49 4.19
C PRO A 14 -1.73 -0.30 3.77
N VAL A 15 -0.82 -0.11 4.73
CA VAL A 15 0.63 -0.07 4.49
C VAL A 15 1.14 -1.38 3.89
N GLU A 16 0.71 -2.52 4.43
CA GLU A 16 1.08 -3.85 3.96
C GLU A 16 0.50 -4.10 2.55
N SER A 17 -0.76 -3.72 2.33
CA SER A 17 -1.41 -3.78 1.02
C SER A 17 -0.64 -2.98 -0.03
N ALA A 18 -0.23 -1.75 0.28
CA ALA A 18 0.57 -0.91 -0.62
C ALA A 18 1.90 -1.56 -1.00
N THR A 19 2.61 -2.06 0.01
CA THR A 19 3.92 -2.68 -0.20
C THR A 19 3.83 -3.98 -1.00
N ARG A 20 2.84 -4.82 -0.72
CA ARG A 20 2.65 -6.08 -1.45
C ARG A 20 2.19 -5.84 -2.88
N LEU A 21 1.26 -4.92 -3.10
CA LEU A 21 0.81 -4.55 -4.44
C LEU A 21 2.00 -4.13 -5.31
N LEU A 22 2.89 -3.30 -4.77
CA LEU A 22 4.11 -2.88 -5.47
C LEU A 22 5.09 -4.02 -5.71
N GLN A 23 5.28 -4.92 -4.74
CA GLN A 23 6.12 -6.10 -4.90
C GLN A 23 5.62 -7.03 -6.02
N ASP A 24 4.30 -7.22 -6.12
CA ASP A 24 3.68 -8.16 -7.07
C ASP A 24 3.48 -7.59 -8.47
N LYS A 25 3.24 -6.28 -8.58
CA LYS A 25 2.80 -5.63 -9.83
C LYS A 25 3.84 -4.72 -10.45
N TRP A 26 4.92 -4.37 -9.78
CA TRP A 26 5.96 -3.54 -10.40
C TRP A 26 6.70 -4.32 -11.51
N PRO A 27 6.99 -3.70 -12.68
CA PRO A 27 6.78 -2.29 -13.06
C PRO A 27 5.45 -1.99 -13.77
N SER A 28 4.51 -2.95 -13.83
CA SER A 28 3.22 -2.75 -14.53
C SER A 28 2.22 -1.87 -13.79
N LEU A 29 2.43 -1.61 -12.49
CA LEU A 29 1.60 -0.70 -11.72
C LEU A 29 2.04 0.75 -11.93
N VAL A 30 1.25 1.50 -12.69
CA VAL A 30 1.53 2.91 -13.04
C VAL A 30 0.95 3.88 -12.00
N MET A 31 -0.12 3.48 -11.30
CA MET A 31 -0.84 4.35 -10.37
C MET A 31 -1.20 3.64 -9.07
N LEU A 32 -1.05 4.36 -7.96
CA LEU A 32 -1.46 3.99 -6.62
C LEU A 32 -2.53 4.96 -6.15
N THR A 33 -3.68 4.41 -5.76
CA THR A 33 -4.86 5.13 -5.26
C THR A 33 -5.25 4.60 -3.87
N PRO A 34 -6.09 5.29 -3.09
CA PRO A 34 -6.61 4.74 -1.84
C PRO A 34 -7.23 3.35 -2.01
N GLU A 35 -8.05 3.17 -3.05
CA GLU A 35 -8.68 1.90 -3.38
C GLU A 35 -7.67 0.79 -3.69
N SER A 36 -6.58 1.12 -4.37
CA SER A 36 -5.55 0.14 -4.74
C SER A 36 -4.91 -0.53 -3.51
N ILE A 37 -4.90 0.15 -2.36
CA ILE A 37 -4.37 -0.38 -1.10
C ILE A 37 -5.48 -0.83 -0.14
N GLY A 38 -6.71 -0.93 -0.66
CA GLY A 38 -7.87 -1.44 0.04
C GLY A 38 -8.45 -0.48 1.06
N LEU A 39 -8.30 0.83 0.90
CA LEU A 39 -9.02 1.83 1.70
C LEU A 39 -10.48 1.99 1.21
N PRO A 40 -11.41 2.38 2.09
CA PRO A 40 -12.80 2.62 1.69
C PRO A 40 -12.91 3.88 0.80
N ASP A 41 -14.01 4.01 0.06
CA ASP A 41 -14.31 5.23 -0.71
C ASP A 41 -15.03 6.25 0.19
N ASP A 42 -14.26 6.93 1.05
CA ASP A 42 -14.74 7.99 1.92
C ASP A 42 -13.71 9.12 2.11
N THR A 43 -14.13 10.24 2.71
CA THR A 43 -13.26 11.40 2.95
C THR A 43 -12.06 11.06 3.87
N GLY A 44 -12.20 10.09 4.77
CA GLY A 44 -11.12 9.66 5.67
C GLY A 44 -10.01 8.92 4.93
N ALA A 45 -10.38 8.12 3.92
CA ALA A 45 -9.44 7.34 3.13
C ALA A 45 -8.40 8.18 2.38
N SER A 46 -8.76 9.38 1.92
CA SER A 46 -7.80 10.29 1.28
C SER A 46 -6.69 10.73 2.25
N LEU A 47 -7.05 11.08 3.48
CA LEU A 47 -6.08 11.49 4.51
C LEU A 47 -5.23 10.31 4.97
N GLU A 48 -5.85 9.15 5.15
CA GLU A 48 -5.15 7.91 5.53
C GLU A 48 -4.14 7.50 4.43
N PHE A 49 -4.56 7.55 3.17
CA PHE A 49 -3.68 7.28 2.03
C PHE A 49 -2.46 8.20 2.01
N LEU A 50 -2.67 9.51 2.16
CA LEU A 50 -1.58 10.48 2.21
C LEU A 50 -0.62 10.22 3.38
N ALA A 51 -1.15 9.89 4.56
CA ALA A 51 -0.33 9.55 5.73
C ALA A 51 0.52 8.29 5.49
N ILE A 52 -0.02 7.27 4.80
CA ILE A 52 0.69 6.05 4.44
C ILE A 52 1.81 6.34 3.45
N VAL A 53 1.51 7.07 2.36
CA VAL A 53 2.49 7.44 1.33
C VAL A 53 3.61 8.25 1.97
N GLN A 54 3.28 9.23 2.81
CA GLN A 54 4.26 10.03 3.54
C GLN A 54 5.12 9.16 4.45
N SER A 55 4.51 8.30 5.28
CA SER A 55 5.25 7.44 6.20
C SER A 55 6.24 6.51 5.49
N LEU A 56 5.82 5.89 4.38
CA LEU A 56 6.67 5.02 3.58
C LEU A 56 7.79 5.79 2.85
N SER A 57 7.50 7.00 2.36
CA SER A 57 8.48 7.88 1.73
C SER A 57 9.52 8.39 2.73
N ASP A 58 9.09 8.88 3.90
CA ASP A 58 9.95 9.39 4.97
C ASP A 58 10.87 8.29 5.54
N ALA A 59 10.38 7.04 5.59
CA ALA A 59 11.20 5.88 5.95
C ALA A 59 12.18 5.44 4.86
N GLY A 60 12.06 5.97 3.64
CA GLY A 60 12.84 5.61 2.46
C GLY A 60 12.48 4.25 1.87
N PHE A 61 11.24 3.78 2.08
CA PHE A 61 10.74 2.50 1.56
C PHE A 61 10.01 2.63 0.23
N LEU A 62 9.44 3.82 -0.04
CA LEU A 62 8.71 4.14 -1.26
C LEU A 62 9.42 5.27 -2.01
N SER A 63 9.45 5.16 -3.34
CA SER A 63 9.81 6.23 -4.27
C SER A 63 8.70 6.36 -5.31
N TYR A 64 8.43 7.57 -5.78
CA TYR A 64 7.41 7.85 -6.78
C TYR A 64 7.81 9.07 -7.61
N GLU A 65 7.28 9.19 -8.83
CA GLU A 65 7.53 10.35 -9.69
C GLU A 65 6.67 11.55 -9.28
N ALA A 66 5.39 11.31 -9.03
CA ALA A 66 4.46 12.37 -8.65
C ALA A 66 3.40 11.91 -7.64
N LEU A 67 2.98 12.86 -6.80
CA LEU A 67 1.76 12.79 -6.00
C LEU A 67 0.83 13.90 -6.51
N VAL A 68 -0.33 13.52 -7.02
CA VAL A 68 -1.31 14.43 -7.63
C VAL A 68 -2.58 14.41 -6.80
N ILE A 69 -3.15 15.59 -6.54
CA ILE A 69 -4.46 15.75 -5.92
C ILE A 69 -5.45 16.17 -7.01
N ASN A 70 -6.36 15.29 -7.39
CA ASN A 70 -7.38 15.55 -8.41
C ASN A 70 -8.79 15.59 -7.77
N PRO A 71 -9.86 15.91 -8.53
CA PRO A 71 -11.23 15.89 -8.00
C PRO A 71 -11.69 14.53 -7.45
N GLU A 72 -11.13 13.44 -7.95
CA GLU A 72 -11.42 12.06 -7.55
C GLU A 72 -10.62 11.60 -6.31
N GLY A 73 -9.57 12.33 -5.93
CA GLY A 73 -8.74 12.05 -4.76
C GLY A 73 -7.23 12.10 -5.01
N PRO A 74 -6.41 11.69 -4.03
CA PRO A 74 -4.96 11.61 -4.18
C PRO A 74 -4.56 10.40 -5.03
N VAL A 75 -3.60 10.59 -5.93
CA VAL A 75 -3.01 9.54 -6.76
C VAL A 75 -1.49 9.65 -6.73
N VAL A 76 -0.81 8.53 -6.54
CA VAL A 76 0.65 8.41 -6.69
C VAL A 76 0.96 7.79 -8.04
N ILE A 77 1.85 8.42 -8.82
CA ILE A 77 2.26 8.00 -10.16
C ILE A 77 3.66 7.41 -10.11
N ASP A 78 3.84 6.28 -10.81
CA ASP A 78 5.10 5.54 -10.94
C ASP A 78 5.76 5.23 -9.60
N ALA A 79 4.93 4.74 -8.67
CA ALA A 79 5.38 4.26 -7.38
C ALA A 79 6.20 2.97 -7.51
N ALA A 80 7.30 2.90 -6.76
CA ALA A 80 8.14 1.73 -6.66
C ALA A 80 8.70 1.56 -5.24
N LEU A 81 8.85 0.32 -4.81
CA LEU A 81 9.61 0.03 -3.60
C LEU A 81 11.09 0.31 -3.83
N THR A 82 11.74 0.97 -2.88
CA THR A 82 13.20 1.09 -2.88
C THR A 82 13.84 -0.26 -2.56
N ALA A 83 15.16 -0.39 -2.77
CA ALA A 83 15.90 -1.57 -2.32
C ALA A 83 15.73 -1.83 -0.81
N ARG A 84 15.66 -0.75 -0.01
CA ARG A 84 15.41 -0.81 1.43
C ARG A 84 13.99 -1.30 1.73
N GLY A 85 12.99 -0.79 1.02
CA GLY A 85 11.60 -1.21 1.15
C GLY A 85 11.43 -2.70 0.86
N ARG A 86 12.02 -3.20 -0.23
CA ARG A 86 12.01 -4.64 -0.56
C ARG A 86 12.67 -5.50 0.51
N ALA A 87 13.83 -5.08 1.02
CA ALA A 87 14.53 -5.81 2.07
C ALA A 87 13.72 -5.88 3.37
N ALA A 88 13.03 -4.79 3.74
CA ALA A 88 12.16 -4.76 4.91
C ALA A 88 10.97 -5.74 4.78
N LEU A 89 10.40 -5.91 3.58
CA LEU A 89 9.32 -6.87 3.34
C LEU A 89 9.81 -8.32 3.45
N ALA A 90 10.93 -8.64 2.80
CA ALA A 90 11.52 -9.98 2.86
C ALA A 90 11.85 -10.42 4.31
N LEU A 91 12.28 -9.48 5.16
CA LEU A 91 12.53 -9.75 6.58
C LEU A 91 11.25 -10.05 7.37
N ARG A 92 10.11 -9.43 7.02
CA ARG A 92 8.81 -9.71 7.65
C ARG A 92 8.26 -11.07 7.25
N GLU A 93 8.38 -11.44 5.97
CA GLU A 93 7.99 -12.77 5.45
C GLU A 93 8.82 -13.88 6.11
N SER A 94 10.12 -13.65 6.33
CA SER A 94 11.01 -14.62 6.98
C SER A 94 10.74 -14.80 8.48
N ALA A 95 10.17 -13.79 9.15
CA ALA A 95 9.87 -13.81 10.58
C ALA A 95 8.51 -14.48 10.91
N THR A 96 7.69 -14.79 9.90
CA THR A 96 6.39 -15.43 10.05
C THR A 96 6.41 -16.95 9.77
N HIS A 97 7.60 -17.52 9.52
CA HIS A 97 7.85 -18.94 9.27
C HIS A 97 8.55 -19.65 10.43
#